data_AF-A0A644WCN1-F1
#
_entry.id   AF-A0A644WCN1-F1
#
_cell.length_a   1.000
_cell.length_b   1.000
_cell.length_c   1.000
_cell.angle_alpha   90.00
_cell.angle_beta   90.00
_cell.angle_gamma   90.00
#
_symmetry.space_group_name_H-M   'P 1'
#
loop_
_entity.id
_entity.type
_entity.pdbx_description
1 polymer ?
#
loop_
_entity_poly.entity_id
_entity_poly.type
_entity_poly.pdbx_seq_one_letter_code
_entity_poly.pdbx_strand_id
1 'polypeptide(L)'
;MAALESPLLPGETADFSEWHLAYWAYNDTPDGFPAFTVYDGVGLFDQGGDDWKAMAVLARGTGPVNESDLPYGGPLPSEKPRLPRQKLLTSALYMPYPAVEIWRDGYPYLAVEEVKDALMNRGAVSIGMMADFNEDTWNGETGAFFYSGPRGANHAVNIVGWDDHFPRERFATRPAGDGAWIVRNSWGTSFGEAGYFYMSYEDTSLDSGIVYLASPAGEYGIIHQYDPLGWIRSVSPLETPAAGTPAWMANVFTTEESQVLRAVSFYVPDYGTEYEITIGVLSGPTPADKESMPLRGQRGVLEKPGYHTVALGKQVYLPRGTRFSVEVKVTAPEYGYPLPVEAPVAGYSDRASAEPGQSFCSADGETWIDLTGGVPGGNFCLKALGQGAESGGCSTGAPSLSAVLLLAPFGLVLIRRGRS
;
A
#
# COMPACT_ATOMS: atom_id res chain seq x y z
N MET A 1 5.06 6.01 10.78
CA MET A 1 6.48 5.75 10.43
C MET A 1 7.16 4.82 11.43
N ALA A 2 6.93 4.96 12.73
CA ALA A 2 7.48 4.06 13.75
C ALA A 2 7.42 2.53 13.43
N ALA A 3 6.27 1.99 12.97
CA ALA A 3 6.19 0.59 12.56
C ALA A 3 7.12 0.23 11.39
N LEU A 4 7.35 1.14 10.44
CA LEU A 4 8.25 0.95 9.29
C LEU A 4 9.74 1.03 9.70
N GLU A 5 10.06 1.85 10.72
CA GLU A 5 11.41 2.01 11.25
C GLU A 5 11.83 0.83 12.14
N SER A 6 10.88 0.31 12.91
CA SER A 6 11.13 -0.71 13.92
C SER A 6 11.87 -1.98 13.44
N PRO A 7 11.61 -2.56 12.25
CA PRO A 7 12.28 -3.77 11.79
C PRO A 7 13.73 -3.51 11.35
N LEU A 8 14.11 -2.24 11.17
CA LEU A 8 15.47 -1.85 10.81
C LEU A 8 16.40 -1.97 12.03
N LEU A 9 15.86 -1.92 13.24
CA LEU A 9 16.63 -2.02 14.47
C LEU A 9 17.05 -3.47 14.79
N PRO A 10 18.19 -3.67 15.47
CA PRO A 10 19.19 -2.66 15.85
C PRO A 10 20.19 -2.34 14.72
N GLY A 11 20.01 -2.91 13.52
CA GLY A 11 20.99 -2.82 12.43
C GLY A 11 21.11 -1.41 11.82
N GLU A 12 20.01 -0.68 11.77
CA GLU A 12 19.93 0.67 11.24
C GLU A 12 18.92 1.49 12.06
N THR A 13 19.34 2.67 12.49
CA THR A 13 18.43 3.67 13.07
C THR A 13 17.99 4.60 11.96
N ALA A 14 16.68 4.73 11.77
CA ALA A 14 16.08 5.64 10.82
C ALA A 14 15.04 6.53 11.52
N ASP A 15 14.83 7.72 10.96
CA ASP A 15 13.87 8.72 11.41
C ASP A 15 13.23 9.30 10.15
N PHE A 16 12.03 8.81 9.81
CA PHE A 16 11.34 9.12 8.56
C PHE A 16 10.27 10.19 8.74
N SER A 17 10.17 11.08 7.76
CA SER A 17 9.24 12.20 7.79
C SER A 17 7.77 11.77 7.73
N GLU A 18 7.03 11.89 8.84
CA GLU A 18 5.58 11.82 8.84
C GLU A 18 4.95 12.95 8.03
N TRP A 19 5.61 14.12 8.01
CA TRP A 19 5.16 15.31 7.27
C TRP A 19 5.03 15.03 5.77
N HIS A 20 6.01 14.32 5.21
CA HIS A 20 6.01 13.87 3.82
C HIS A 20 4.87 12.88 3.53
N LEU A 21 4.69 11.87 4.38
CA LEU A 21 3.64 10.86 4.21
C LEU A 21 2.25 11.51 4.20
N ALA A 22 1.96 12.32 5.22
CA ALA A 22 0.66 12.94 5.38
C ALA A 22 0.35 13.92 4.25
N TYR A 23 1.32 14.72 3.81
CA TYR A 23 1.12 15.68 2.73
C TYR A 23 0.77 15.00 1.40
N TRP A 24 1.50 13.95 1.01
CA TRP A 24 1.29 13.26 -0.27
C TRP A 24 0.14 12.24 -0.26
N ALA A 25 -0.40 11.92 0.91
CA ALA A 25 -1.69 11.24 0.99
C ALA A 25 -2.82 12.13 0.43
N TYR A 26 -2.71 13.45 0.62
CA TYR A 26 -3.78 14.42 0.33
C TYR A 26 -3.39 15.50 -0.70
N ASN A 27 -2.24 15.36 -1.37
CA ASN A 27 -1.86 16.17 -2.53
C ASN A 27 -1.33 15.28 -3.66
N ASP A 28 -1.58 15.71 -4.89
CA ASP A 28 -1.03 15.03 -6.06
C ASP A 28 0.49 15.15 -6.06
N THR A 29 1.16 14.03 -6.31
CA THR A 29 2.62 14.02 -6.38
C THR A 29 3.10 14.66 -7.70
N PRO A 30 4.34 15.17 -7.74
CA PRO A 30 4.94 15.70 -8.97
C PRO A 30 5.06 14.66 -10.10
N ASP A 31 5.02 13.38 -9.74
CA ASP A 31 5.12 12.23 -10.64
C ASP A 31 3.75 11.79 -11.17
N GLY A 32 2.68 12.53 -10.84
CA GLY A 32 1.33 12.35 -11.36
C GLY A 32 0.46 11.37 -10.57
N PHE A 33 0.93 10.86 -9.43
CA PHE A 33 0.07 10.04 -8.56
C PHE A 33 -1.00 10.90 -7.87
N PRO A 34 -2.28 10.50 -7.93
CA PRO A 34 -3.38 11.22 -7.31
C PRO A 34 -3.37 11.12 -5.79
N ALA A 35 -3.97 12.13 -5.16
CA ALA A 35 -4.31 12.14 -3.74
C ALA A 35 -5.57 11.29 -3.42
N PHE A 36 -5.68 10.88 -2.16
CA PHE A 36 -6.97 10.54 -1.55
C PHE A 36 -7.86 11.78 -1.43
N THR A 37 -9.14 11.56 -1.22
CA THR A 37 -10.13 12.64 -1.15
C THR A 37 -9.90 13.55 0.04
N VAL A 38 -9.95 14.85 -0.23
CA VAL A 38 -9.82 15.93 0.74
C VAL A 38 -11.21 16.42 1.10
N TYR A 39 -11.54 16.48 2.39
CA TYR A 39 -12.79 17.03 2.86
C TYR A 39 -12.71 18.55 2.97
N ASP A 40 -13.65 19.24 2.33
CA ASP A 40 -13.74 20.69 2.33
C ASP A 40 -13.90 21.25 3.75
N GLY A 41 -13.15 22.31 4.06
CA GLY A 41 -13.18 22.97 5.36
C GLY A 41 -12.38 22.27 6.47
N VAL A 42 -11.75 21.13 6.17
CA VAL A 42 -10.83 20.42 7.08
C VAL A 42 -9.38 20.75 6.67
N GLY A 43 -8.53 21.05 7.65
CA GLY A 43 -7.10 21.31 7.42
C GLY A 43 -6.42 20.11 6.76
N LEU A 44 -5.39 20.34 5.93
CA LEU A 44 -4.73 19.26 5.16
C LEU A 44 -4.22 18.12 6.05
N PHE A 45 -3.61 18.46 7.19
CA PHE A 45 -3.07 17.49 8.14
C PHE A 45 -4.12 17.02 9.16
N ASP A 46 -5.35 17.53 9.07
CA ASP A 46 -6.49 17.18 9.93
C ASP A 46 -7.49 16.26 9.19
N GLN A 47 -7.17 15.80 7.98
CA GLN A 47 -8.03 14.93 7.15
C GLN A 47 -8.20 13.51 7.73
N GLY A 48 -7.54 13.21 8.85
CA GLY A 48 -7.44 11.86 9.40
C GLY A 48 -6.47 10.99 8.61
N GLY A 49 -6.58 9.67 8.80
CA GLY A 49 -5.73 8.70 8.14
C GLY A 49 -5.95 7.30 8.68
N ASP A 50 -5.45 6.31 7.97
CA ASP A 50 -5.46 4.91 8.35
C ASP A 50 -4.25 4.20 7.74
N ASP A 51 -3.98 2.97 8.21
CA ASP A 51 -2.86 2.17 7.72
C ASP A 51 -2.98 1.84 6.23
N TRP A 52 -4.18 1.79 5.66
CA TRP A 52 -4.40 1.50 4.23
C TRP A 52 -3.91 2.65 3.36
N LYS A 53 -4.22 3.90 3.72
CA LYS A 53 -3.68 5.10 3.06
C LYS A 53 -2.17 5.17 3.19
N ALA A 54 -1.65 4.95 4.40
CA ALA A 54 -0.21 4.96 4.64
C ALA A 54 0.51 3.92 3.79
N MET A 55 -0.04 2.70 3.73
CA MET A 55 0.50 1.61 2.92
C MET A 55 0.48 1.97 1.44
N ALA A 56 -0.66 2.45 0.91
CA ALA A 56 -0.78 2.85 -0.48
C ALA A 56 0.27 3.91 -0.87
N VAL A 57 0.44 4.96 -0.06
CA VAL A 57 1.43 6.02 -0.32
C VAL A 57 2.86 5.47 -0.27
N LEU A 58 3.19 4.62 0.69
CA LEU A 58 4.51 3.99 0.80
C LEU A 58 4.78 3.02 -0.39
N ALA A 59 3.78 2.26 -0.81
CA ALA A 59 3.89 1.31 -1.92
C ALA A 59 4.02 1.98 -3.30
N ARG A 60 3.67 3.27 -3.43
CA ARG A 60 3.99 4.06 -4.64
C ARG A 60 5.49 4.19 -4.88
N GLY A 61 6.29 4.05 -3.82
CA GLY A 61 7.74 4.22 -3.86
C GLY A 61 8.20 5.68 -3.92
N THR A 62 7.35 6.65 -3.58
CA THR A 62 7.71 8.08 -3.49
C THR A 62 8.38 8.44 -2.17
N GLY A 63 8.42 7.52 -1.21
CA GLY A 63 9.05 7.67 0.09
C GLY A 63 9.30 6.32 0.76
N PRO A 64 9.64 6.29 2.07
CA PRO A 64 9.77 7.44 2.97
C PRO A 64 10.99 8.31 2.66
N VAL A 65 11.01 9.54 3.16
CA VAL A 65 12.17 10.45 3.15
C VAL A 65 12.62 10.71 4.60
N ASN A 66 13.84 11.22 4.82
CA ASN A 66 14.30 11.49 6.18
C ASN A 66 13.55 12.66 6.83
N GLU A 67 13.30 12.57 8.12
CA GLU A 67 12.77 13.65 8.95
C GLU A 67 13.70 14.88 8.90
N SER A 68 15.02 14.68 8.87
CA SER A 68 15.98 15.79 8.73
C SER A 68 15.88 16.57 7.40
N ASP A 69 15.34 15.95 6.34
CA ASP A 69 15.14 16.60 5.05
C ASP A 69 13.80 17.37 5.00
N LEU A 70 12.76 16.84 5.64
CA LEU A 70 11.43 17.44 5.80
C LEU A 70 10.92 17.27 7.24
N PRO A 71 11.33 18.15 8.16
CA PRO A 71 10.92 18.04 9.55
C PRO A 71 9.41 18.27 9.73
N TYR A 72 8.83 17.60 10.72
CA TYR A 72 7.45 17.79 11.15
C TYR A 72 7.19 19.26 11.51
N GLY A 73 6.16 19.84 10.90
CA GLY A 73 5.84 21.28 11.04
C GLY A 73 6.82 22.22 10.33
N GLY A 74 7.74 21.69 9.52
CA GLY A 74 8.65 22.46 8.68
C GLY A 74 8.02 22.94 7.35
N PRO A 75 8.85 23.28 6.35
CA PRO A 75 8.39 23.62 5.00
C PRO A 75 7.46 22.55 4.41
N LEU A 76 6.53 22.96 3.54
CA LEU A 76 5.64 21.99 2.91
C LEU A 76 6.44 21.06 1.98
N PRO A 77 6.09 19.77 1.87
CA PRO A 77 6.77 18.85 0.96
C PRO A 77 6.77 19.28 -0.51
N SER A 78 5.83 20.14 -0.94
CA SER A 78 5.85 20.77 -2.27
C SER A 78 7.02 21.73 -2.51
N GLU A 79 7.68 22.23 -1.46
CA GLU A 79 8.91 23.03 -1.56
C GLU A 79 10.14 22.16 -1.83
N LYS A 80 10.09 20.87 -1.46
CA LYS A 80 11.12 19.85 -1.75
C LYS A 80 10.50 18.62 -2.41
N PRO A 81 9.91 18.76 -3.60
CA PRO A 81 9.00 17.76 -4.16
C PRO A 81 9.66 16.46 -4.64
N ARG A 82 11.00 16.43 -4.75
CA ARG A 82 11.76 15.32 -5.34
C ARG A 82 12.88 14.84 -4.42
N LEU A 83 12.58 14.67 -3.13
CA LEU A 83 13.52 14.06 -2.20
C LEU A 83 13.67 12.56 -2.52
N PRO A 84 14.88 12.01 -2.42
CA PRO A 84 15.11 10.59 -2.68
C PRO A 84 14.45 9.75 -1.58
N ARG A 85 13.80 8.66 -1.98
CA ARG A 85 13.29 7.70 -1.01
C ARG A 85 14.46 7.05 -0.26
N GLN A 86 14.28 6.72 1.01
CA GLN A 86 15.31 6.10 1.85
C GLN A 86 15.13 4.58 1.93
N LYS A 87 13.89 4.13 1.80
CA LYS A 87 13.49 2.73 1.76
C LYS A 87 12.42 2.52 0.70
N LEU A 88 12.19 1.27 0.33
CA LEU A 88 11.02 0.87 -0.43
C LEU A 88 10.21 -0.13 0.38
N LEU A 89 8.92 0.13 0.56
CA LEU A 89 8.03 -0.82 1.19
C LEU A 89 7.94 -2.10 0.34
N THR A 90 8.31 -3.24 0.93
CA THR A 90 8.25 -4.55 0.27
C THR A 90 7.15 -5.44 0.84
N SER A 91 6.74 -5.23 2.09
CA SER A 91 5.58 -5.93 2.64
C SER A 91 4.84 -5.10 3.67
N ALA A 92 3.52 -5.24 3.71
CA ALA A 92 2.68 -4.80 4.81
C ALA A 92 1.79 -5.99 5.19
N LEU A 93 2.07 -6.61 6.33
CA LEU A 93 1.50 -7.89 6.73
C LEU A 93 0.38 -7.64 7.72
N TYR A 94 -0.81 -8.10 7.38
CA TYR A 94 -2.01 -7.89 8.17
C TYR A 94 -2.11 -9.04 9.17
N MET A 95 -2.22 -8.68 10.45
CA MET A 95 -2.45 -9.60 11.56
C MET A 95 -3.85 -10.26 11.42
N PRO A 96 -4.20 -11.29 12.21
CA PRO A 96 -5.16 -12.29 11.79
C PRO A 96 -6.58 -11.77 11.75
N TYR A 97 -6.97 -11.40 10.54
CA TYR A 97 -8.34 -11.26 10.13
C TYR A 97 -8.46 -11.74 8.68
N PRO A 98 -9.28 -12.76 8.39
CA PRO A 98 -9.72 -13.01 7.04
C PRO A 98 -10.38 -11.73 6.50
N ALA A 99 -10.08 -11.31 5.26
CA ALA A 99 -10.67 -10.10 4.70
C ALA A 99 -12.22 -10.09 4.81
N VAL A 100 -12.85 -11.28 4.74
CA VAL A 100 -14.31 -11.43 4.90
C VAL A 100 -14.84 -10.97 6.26
N GLU A 101 -14.03 -11.06 7.32
CA GLU A 101 -14.44 -10.66 8.68
C GLU A 101 -14.41 -9.14 8.86
N ILE A 102 -13.43 -8.43 8.30
CA ILE A 102 -13.34 -6.96 8.37
C ILE A 102 -14.62 -6.32 7.82
N TRP A 103 -15.07 -6.76 6.64
CA TRP A 103 -16.19 -6.15 5.94
C TRP A 103 -17.55 -6.46 6.58
N ARG A 104 -17.66 -7.59 7.30
CA ARG A 104 -18.91 -8.04 7.91
C ARG A 104 -19.05 -7.58 9.36
N ASP A 105 -17.97 -7.69 10.13
CA ASP A 105 -18.00 -7.65 11.60
C ASP A 105 -17.04 -6.58 12.19
N GLY A 106 -16.33 -5.83 11.32
CA GLY A 106 -15.22 -4.96 11.71
C GLY A 106 -13.95 -5.76 12.02
N TYR A 107 -12.89 -5.08 12.47
CA TYR A 107 -11.65 -5.77 12.85
C TYR A 107 -11.89 -6.68 14.05
N PRO A 108 -11.45 -7.96 14.01
CA PRO A 108 -11.49 -8.83 15.18
C PRO A 108 -10.43 -8.43 16.20
N TYR A 109 -10.52 -9.02 17.39
CA TYR A 109 -9.50 -8.83 18.41
C TYR A 109 -8.16 -9.38 17.92
N LEU A 110 -7.07 -8.65 18.20
CA LEU A 110 -5.73 -9.11 17.89
C LEU A 110 -5.43 -10.42 18.62
N ALA A 111 -4.96 -11.44 17.88
CA ALA A 111 -4.48 -12.67 18.49
C ALA A 111 -3.15 -12.38 19.21
N VAL A 112 -3.18 -12.43 20.54
CA VAL A 112 -2.05 -12.08 21.41
C VAL A 112 -0.74 -12.76 20.97
N GLU A 113 -0.77 -14.08 20.77
CA GLU A 113 0.44 -14.84 20.42
C GLU A 113 1.00 -14.48 19.03
N GLU A 114 0.15 -14.07 18.09
CA GLU A 114 0.59 -13.65 16.77
C GLU A 114 1.21 -12.25 16.78
N VAL A 115 0.65 -11.34 17.58
CA VAL A 115 1.26 -10.02 17.81
C VAL A 115 2.63 -10.19 18.48
N LYS A 116 2.75 -11.07 19.48
CA LYS A 116 4.05 -11.38 20.11
C LYS A 116 5.05 -11.95 19.10
N ASP A 117 4.64 -12.89 18.24
CA ASP A 117 5.49 -13.43 17.18
C ASP A 117 5.94 -12.34 16.20
N ALA A 118 5.03 -11.44 15.80
CA ALA A 118 5.35 -10.31 14.96
C ALA A 118 6.38 -9.37 15.61
N LEU A 119 6.19 -9.01 16.88
CA LEU A 119 7.11 -8.18 17.64
C LEU A 119 8.52 -8.79 17.68
N MET A 120 8.60 -10.09 17.92
CA MET A 120 9.88 -10.81 18.04
C MET A 120 10.62 -10.94 16.70
N ASN A 121 9.88 -11.15 15.61
CA ASN A 121 10.47 -11.55 14.33
C ASN A 121 10.48 -10.44 13.28
N ARG A 122 9.68 -9.39 13.46
CA ARG A 122 9.37 -8.42 12.39
C ARG A 122 9.24 -6.98 12.85
N GLY A 123 9.24 -6.71 14.15
CA GLY A 123 9.15 -5.36 14.70
C GLY A 123 7.74 -4.95 15.13
N ALA A 124 7.56 -3.66 15.35
CA ALA A 124 6.37 -3.06 15.90
C ALA A 124 5.13 -3.25 15.01
N VAL A 125 3.97 -3.37 15.67
CA VAL A 125 2.67 -3.54 15.01
C VAL A 125 1.89 -2.23 15.10
N SER A 126 1.55 -1.65 13.96
CA SER A 126 0.65 -0.50 13.87
C SER A 126 -0.78 -0.93 14.17
N ILE A 127 -1.45 -0.21 15.05
CA ILE A 127 -2.83 -0.46 15.48
C ILE A 127 -3.59 0.86 15.61
N GLY A 128 -4.88 0.83 15.36
CA GLY A 128 -5.86 1.82 15.80
C GLY A 128 -6.37 1.53 17.21
N MET A 129 -6.71 2.58 17.96
CA MET A 129 -7.35 2.50 19.28
C MET A 129 -8.29 3.69 19.52
N MET A 130 -9.18 3.57 20.49
CA MET A 130 -9.96 4.69 21.01
C MET A 130 -9.14 5.44 22.07
N ALA A 131 -8.58 6.58 21.71
CA ALA A 131 -7.82 7.46 22.59
C ALA A 131 -8.72 8.34 23.48
N ASP A 132 -9.60 7.70 24.25
CA ASP A 132 -10.40 8.37 25.29
C ASP A 132 -9.66 8.28 26.63
N PHE A 133 -8.71 9.18 26.87
CA PHE A 133 -7.92 9.23 28.11
C PHE A 133 -8.67 10.06 29.18
N ASN A 134 -9.40 9.38 30.06
CA ASN A 134 -10.16 9.97 31.16
C ASN A 134 -9.91 9.21 32.48
N GLU A 135 -10.58 9.58 33.56
CA GLU A 135 -10.36 9.00 34.90
C GLU A 135 -10.72 7.51 35.01
N ASP A 136 -11.56 6.98 34.12
CA ASP A 136 -11.96 5.58 34.10
C ASP A 136 -11.03 4.71 33.25
N THR A 137 -10.39 5.29 32.23
CA THR A 137 -9.60 4.56 31.22
C THR A 137 -8.10 4.73 31.38
N TRP A 138 -7.64 5.82 32.02
CA TRP A 138 -6.23 6.18 32.14
C TRP A 138 -5.79 6.31 33.60
N ASN A 139 -4.83 5.46 33.99
CA ASN A 139 -4.12 5.64 35.25
C ASN A 139 -2.81 6.39 35.02
N GLY A 140 -2.79 7.67 35.39
CA GLY A 140 -1.61 8.53 35.22
C GLY A 140 -0.43 8.22 36.14
N GLU A 141 -0.61 7.48 37.24
CA GLU A 141 0.48 7.09 38.14
C GLU A 141 1.28 5.89 37.58
N THR A 142 0.60 5.00 36.87
CA THR A 142 1.17 3.75 36.35
C THR A 142 1.37 3.77 34.83
N GLY A 143 0.87 4.81 34.16
CA GLY A 143 0.88 4.90 32.70
C GLY A 143 0.08 3.79 32.03
N ALA A 144 -1.03 3.37 32.62
CA ALA A 144 -1.81 2.21 32.20
C ALA A 144 -3.16 2.64 31.61
N PHE A 145 -3.44 2.17 30.40
CA PHE A 145 -4.65 2.45 29.63
C PHE A 145 -5.50 1.19 29.45
N PHE A 146 -6.80 1.30 29.68
CA PHE A 146 -7.75 0.27 29.34
C PHE A 146 -9.10 0.89 28.98
N TYR A 147 -9.52 0.69 27.74
CA TYR A 147 -10.84 1.04 27.27
C TYR A 147 -11.69 -0.22 27.08
N SER A 148 -12.88 -0.23 27.69
CA SER A 148 -13.85 -1.34 27.64
C SER A 148 -15.19 -0.94 27.02
N GLY A 149 -15.21 0.14 26.22
CA GLY A 149 -16.40 0.69 25.58
C GLY A 149 -16.68 0.10 24.19
N PRO A 150 -17.56 0.74 23.40
CA PRO A 150 -17.85 0.33 22.02
C PRO A 150 -16.60 0.30 21.13
N ARG A 151 -16.56 -0.66 20.20
CA ARG A 151 -15.51 -0.78 19.19
C ARG A 151 -15.37 0.47 18.32
N GLY A 152 -14.14 0.75 17.90
CA GLY A 152 -13.79 1.82 16.98
C GLY A 152 -12.48 2.50 17.40
N ALA A 153 -11.79 3.09 16.43
CA ALA A 153 -10.56 3.84 16.67
C ALA A 153 -10.69 5.30 16.24
N ASN A 154 -10.05 6.19 16.98
CA ASN A 154 -9.86 7.60 16.62
C ASN A 154 -8.38 8.02 16.65
N HIS A 155 -7.49 7.08 16.97
CA HIS A 155 -6.06 7.30 17.12
C HIS A 155 -5.29 6.06 16.66
N ALA A 156 -4.03 6.24 16.25
CA ALA A 156 -3.16 5.16 15.83
C ALA A 156 -1.85 5.18 16.63
N VAL A 157 -1.41 4.01 17.06
CA VAL A 157 -0.24 3.79 17.91
C VAL A 157 0.53 2.54 17.46
N ASN A 158 1.67 2.28 18.08
CA ASN A 158 2.48 1.11 17.75
C ASN A 158 2.65 0.24 18.98
N ILE A 159 2.27 -1.03 18.91
CA ILE A 159 2.69 -2.02 19.90
C ILE A 159 4.17 -2.31 19.65
N VAL A 160 4.99 -2.18 20.70
CA VAL A 160 6.46 -2.36 20.63
C VAL A 160 6.97 -3.42 21.60
N GLY A 161 6.10 -3.98 22.43
CA GLY A 161 6.44 -4.98 23.43
C GLY A 161 5.20 -5.43 24.20
N TRP A 162 5.42 -6.27 25.19
CA TRP A 162 4.36 -6.77 26.06
C TRP A 162 4.90 -7.18 27.43
N ASP A 163 4.01 -7.28 28.42
CA ASP A 163 4.26 -7.86 29.72
C ASP A 163 3.03 -8.66 30.16
N ASP A 164 3.15 -10.00 30.15
CA ASP A 164 2.08 -10.92 30.55
C ASP A 164 1.73 -10.85 32.05
N HIS A 165 2.58 -10.24 32.86
CA HIS A 165 2.40 -10.11 34.31
C HIS A 165 2.11 -8.68 34.75
N PHE A 166 1.81 -7.77 33.81
CA PHE A 166 1.45 -6.40 34.17
C PHE A 166 0.17 -6.42 35.04
N PRO A 167 0.24 -5.99 36.32
CA PRO A 167 -0.85 -6.25 37.26
C PRO A 167 -2.11 -5.47 36.88
N ARG A 168 -3.25 -6.16 36.81
CA ARG A 168 -4.55 -5.55 36.49
C ARG A 168 -4.95 -4.43 37.46
N GLU A 169 -4.45 -4.44 38.69
CA GLU A 169 -4.68 -3.40 39.69
C GLU A 169 -4.00 -2.07 39.35
N ARG A 170 -3.12 -2.03 38.35
CA ARG A 170 -2.48 -0.80 37.87
C ARG A 170 -3.32 -0.01 36.88
N PHE A 171 -4.40 -0.57 36.34
CA PHE A 171 -5.32 0.19 35.48
C PHE A 171 -6.33 1.00 36.31
N ALA A 172 -6.90 2.05 35.72
CA ALA A 172 -7.92 2.87 36.38
C ALA A 172 -9.21 2.06 36.59
N THR A 173 -9.77 1.53 35.50
CA THR A 173 -10.73 0.42 35.53
C THR A 173 -9.99 -0.90 35.46
N ARG A 174 -10.36 -1.86 36.30
CA ARG A 174 -9.66 -3.15 36.40
C ARG A 174 -10.08 -4.13 35.29
N PRO A 175 -9.18 -4.60 34.41
CA PRO A 175 -9.46 -5.71 33.50
C PRO A 175 -9.59 -7.05 34.26
N ALA A 176 -10.08 -8.09 33.59
CA ALA A 176 -10.33 -9.38 34.24
C ALA A 176 -9.02 -10.08 34.64
N GLY A 177 -8.00 -10.04 33.80
CA GLY A 177 -6.69 -10.64 33.96
C GLY A 177 -5.54 -9.63 33.94
N ASP A 178 -4.37 -10.10 34.37
CA ASP A 178 -3.11 -9.39 34.17
C ASP A 178 -2.69 -9.46 32.70
N GLY A 179 -1.79 -8.57 32.30
CA GLY A 179 -1.22 -8.55 30.96
C GLY A 179 -1.47 -7.24 30.22
N ALA A 180 -0.41 -6.73 29.59
CA ALA A 180 -0.48 -5.48 28.84
C ALA A 180 0.47 -5.48 27.63
N TRP A 181 0.05 -4.81 26.58
CA TRP A 181 0.91 -4.31 25.51
C TRP A 181 1.72 -3.12 26.01
N ILE A 182 2.96 -3.00 25.53
CA ILE A 182 3.76 -1.78 25.65
C ILE A 182 3.59 -1.03 24.34
N VAL A 183 3.10 0.21 24.44
CA VAL A 183 2.65 0.99 23.28
C VAL A 183 3.48 2.27 23.17
N ARG A 184 4.00 2.56 21.97
CA ARG A 184 4.62 3.83 21.61
C ARG A 184 3.57 4.77 21.02
N ASN A 185 3.40 5.93 21.65
CA ASN A 185 2.50 7.00 21.19
C ASN A 185 3.24 8.05 20.34
N SER A 186 2.49 8.96 19.72
CA SER A 186 2.97 10.07 18.89
C SER A 186 2.79 11.45 19.53
N TRP A 187 2.51 11.53 20.83
CA TRP A 187 2.25 12.79 21.56
C TRP A 187 3.46 13.32 22.35
N GLY A 188 4.65 12.97 21.89
CA GLY A 188 5.92 13.42 22.47
C GLY A 188 6.27 12.74 23.80
N THR A 189 7.45 13.08 24.31
CA THR A 189 8.06 12.38 25.46
C THR A 189 7.47 12.77 26.81
N SER A 190 6.61 13.80 26.88
CA SER A 190 5.93 14.18 28.11
C SER A 190 4.71 13.30 28.42
N PHE A 191 4.25 12.51 27.45
CA PHE A 191 3.12 11.60 27.63
C PHE A 191 3.57 10.28 28.26
N GLY A 192 2.83 9.79 29.26
CA GLY A 192 3.11 8.51 29.91
C GLY A 192 4.57 8.38 30.39
N GLU A 193 5.19 7.26 30.07
CA GLU A 193 6.60 7.01 30.32
C GLU A 193 7.43 7.33 29.06
N ALA A 194 7.88 8.59 28.93
CA ALA A 194 8.70 9.04 27.81
C ALA A 194 8.06 8.86 26.41
N GLY A 195 6.74 8.95 26.31
CA GLY A 195 5.97 8.72 25.09
C GLY A 195 5.40 7.30 24.97
N TYR A 196 5.60 6.46 25.98
CA TYR A 196 5.11 5.08 26.02
C TYR A 196 4.07 4.89 27.13
N PHE A 197 3.24 3.85 26.99
CA PHE A 197 2.27 3.47 28.00
C PHE A 197 1.94 1.98 27.92
N TYR A 198 1.34 1.44 28.98
CA TYR A 198 0.80 0.08 29.00
C TYR A 198 -0.65 0.10 28.56
N MET A 199 -1.06 -0.85 27.72
CA MET A 199 -2.43 -1.02 27.29
C MET A 199 -2.89 -2.45 27.57
N SER A 200 -4.02 -2.61 28.26
CA SER A 200 -4.55 -3.94 28.58
C SER A 200 -4.71 -4.81 27.31
N TYR A 201 -4.42 -6.11 27.41
CA TYR A 201 -4.78 -7.07 26.34
C TYR A 201 -6.28 -7.15 26.08
N GLU A 202 -7.09 -6.76 27.07
CA GLU A 202 -8.55 -6.81 27.02
C GLU A 202 -9.16 -5.55 26.39
N ASP A 203 -8.36 -4.58 25.93
CA ASP A 203 -8.86 -3.36 25.31
C ASP A 203 -9.81 -3.66 24.15
N THR A 204 -11.01 -3.07 24.20
CA THR A 204 -12.08 -3.42 23.27
C THR A 204 -12.11 -2.57 22.01
N SER A 205 -11.27 -1.53 21.93
CA SER A 205 -11.33 -0.54 20.87
C SER A 205 -10.48 -0.86 19.65
N LEU A 206 -9.56 -1.83 19.77
CA LEU A 206 -8.51 -2.04 18.78
C LEU A 206 -9.05 -2.22 17.36
N ASP A 207 -8.45 -1.48 16.44
CA ASP A 207 -8.67 -1.54 15.00
C ASP A 207 -7.30 -1.78 14.34
N SER A 208 -7.24 -2.41 13.18
CA SER A 208 -6.01 -2.75 12.44
C SER A 208 -4.96 -3.57 13.22
N GLY A 209 -3.91 -3.96 12.50
CA GLY A 209 -2.81 -4.76 13.02
C GLY A 209 -1.83 -5.02 11.89
N ILE A 210 -0.92 -4.07 11.63
CA ILE A 210 -0.07 -4.11 10.45
C ILE A 210 1.40 -4.01 10.81
N VAL A 211 2.19 -4.94 10.27
CA VAL A 211 3.64 -4.89 10.29
C VAL A 211 4.14 -4.44 8.93
N TYR A 212 5.05 -3.46 8.92
CA TYR A 212 5.65 -2.95 7.69
C TYR A 212 7.08 -3.45 7.55
N LEU A 213 7.45 -3.95 6.37
CA LEU A 213 8.80 -4.39 6.04
C LEU A 213 9.27 -3.66 4.79
N ALA A 214 10.51 -3.20 4.81
CA ALA A 214 11.07 -2.42 3.73
C ALA A 214 12.48 -2.90 3.34
N SER A 215 12.79 -2.71 2.08
CA SER A 215 14.12 -2.93 1.53
C SER A 215 14.90 -1.62 1.37
N PRO A 216 16.22 -1.67 1.13
CA PRO A 216 16.97 -0.50 0.68
C PRO A 216 16.34 0.13 -0.57
N ALA A 217 16.30 1.46 -0.62
CA ALA A 217 15.68 2.23 -1.71
C ALA A 217 16.09 1.76 -3.12
N GLY A 218 17.38 1.48 -3.31
CA GLY A 218 17.95 1.11 -4.61
C GLY A 218 17.77 -0.35 -5.02
N GLU A 219 17.12 -1.20 -4.21
CA GLU A 219 16.90 -2.60 -4.59
C GLU A 219 15.98 -2.73 -5.82
N TYR A 220 14.98 -1.86 -5.90
CA TYR A 220 14.04 -1.76 -7.02
C TYR A 220 13.82 -0.30 -7.43
N GLY A 221 14.66 0.20 -8.34
CA GLY A 221 14.58 1.59 -8.81
C GLY A 221 13.38 1.88 -9.72
N ILE A 222 12.90 0.88 -10.47
CA ILE A 222 11.78 1.04 -11.40
C ILE A 222 10.55 0.34 -10.83
N ILE A 223 9.42 1.05 -10.78
CA ILE A 223 8.12 0.52 -10.36
C ILE A 223 7.11 0.77 -11.47
N HIS A 224 6.66 -0.30 -12.12
CA HIS A 224 5.49 -0.26 -13.00
C HIS A 224 4.24 -0.48 -12.16
N GLN A 225 3.31 0.48 -12.17
CA GLN A 225 2.11 0.45 -11.33
C GLN A 225 0.96 1.25 -11.94
N TYR A 226 -0.25 0.88 -11.57
CA TYR A 226 -1.48 1.59 -11.92
C TYR A 226 -2.41 1.80 -10.72
N ASP A 227 -1.92 1.53 -9.51
CA ASP A 227 -2.67 1.45 -8.26
C ASP A 227 -2.08 2.35 -7.15
N PRO A 228 -1.89 3.67 -7.37
CA PRO A 228 -1.33 4.57 -6.36
C PRO A 228 -2.17 4.66 -5.07
N LEU A 229 -3.49 4.60 -5.12
CA LEU A 229 -4.41 4.63 -3.98
C LEU A 229 -4.64 3.25 -3.36
N GLY A 230 -3.98 2.21 -3.86
CA GLY A 230 -3.88 0.90 -3.23
C GLY A 230 -5.17 0.08 -3.27
N TRP A 231 -5.25 -0.91 -2.38
CA TRP A 231 -6.33 -1.89 -2.37
C TRP A 231 -7.62 -1.32 -1.77
N ILE A 232 -8.65 -1.17 -2.62
CA ILE A 232 -9.96 -0.60 -2.26
C ILE A 232 -11.05 -1.68 -2.15
N ARG A 233 -10.99 -2.66 -3.04
CA ARG A 233 -11.96 -3.78 -3.08
C ARG A 233 -11.30 -5.01 -3.68
N SER A 234 -11.99 -6.15 -3.60
CA SER A 234 -11.61 -7.33 -4.36
C SER A 234 -12.69 -7.78 -5.34
N VAL A 235 -12.27 -8.52 -6.36
CA VAL A 235 -13.14 -9.05 -7.41
C VAL A 235 -12.79 -10.50 -7.75
N SER A 236 -13.67 -11.11 -8.54
CA SER A 236 -13.49 -12.42 -9.17
C SER A 236 -13.97 -12.32 -10.62
N PRO A 237 -13.34 -13.05 -11.56
CA PRO A 237 -13.85 -13.18 -12.93
C PRO A 237 -15.13 -14.03 -13.00
N LEU A 238 -15.49 -14.72 -11.91
CA LEU A 238 -16.72 -15.50 -11.80
C LEU A 238 -17.79 -14.69 -11.07
N GLU A 239 -19.05 -14.85 -11.48
CA GLU A 239 -20.19 -14.20 -10.84
C GLU A 239 -20.45 -14.71 -9.41
N THR A 240 -20.31 -16.02 -9.22
CA THR A 240 -20.55 -16.72 -7.94
C THR A 240 -19.36 -17.62 -7.56
N PRO A 241 -18.21 -17.04 -7.21
CA PRO A 241 -17.02 -17.81 -6.88
C PRO A 241 -17.15 -18.52 -5.52
N ALA A 242 -16.67 -19.76 -5.43
CA ALA A 242 -16.47 -20.43 -4.14
C ALA A 242 -15.11 -20.03 -3.54
N ALA A 243 -14.97 -20.07 -2.22
CA ALA A 243 -13.68 -19.98 -1.54
C ALA A 243 -12.70 -21.03 -2.10
N GLY A 244 -11.42 -20.69 -2.21
CA GLY A 244 -10.40 -21.55 -2.81
C GLY A 244 -10.47 -21.66 -4.34
N THR A 245 -11.36 -20.93 -5.01
CA THR A 245 -11.40 -20.93 -6.48
C THR A 245 -10.25 -20.10 -7.05
N PRO A 246 -9.38 -20.66 -7.92
CA PRO A 246 -8.33 -19.89 -8.56
C PRO A 246 -8.89 -18.81 -9.48
N ALA A 247 -8.24 -17.65 -9.48
CA ALA A 247 -8.49 -16.59 -10.44
C ALA A 247 -7.19 -15.93 -10.87
N TRP A 248 -7.17 -15.32 -12.05
CA TRP A 248 -5.99 -14.64 -12.60
C TRP A 248 -6.26 -13.14 -12.69
N MET A 249 -5.26 -12.36 -12.27
CA MET A 249 -5.15 -10.94 -12.58
C MET A 249 -3.91 -10.68 -13.42
N ALA A 250 -3.98 -9.66 -14.27
CA ALA A 250 -2.84 -9.20 -15.03
C ALA A 250 -2.84 -7.68 -15.20
N ASN A 251 -1.64 -7.09 -15.12
CA ASN A 251 -1.39 -5.73 -15.56
C ASN A 251 -0.45 -5.75 -16.77
N VAL A 252 -0.73 -4.89 -17.75
CA VAL A 252 0.06 -4.73 -18.97
C VAL A 252 0.80 -3.40 -18.93
N PHE A 253 2.12 -3.46 -19.06
CA PHE A 253 3.01 -2.30 -18.98
C PHE A 253 3.83 -2.16 -20.25
N THR A 254 4.42 -0.98 -20.44
CA THR A 254 5.42 -0.72 -21.48
C THR A 254 6.65 -0.13 -20.84
N THR A 255 7.82 -0.70 -21.12
CA THR A 255 9.08 -0.22 -20.56
C THR A 255 9.53 1.10 -21.17
N GLU A 256 9.81 2.10 -20.33
CA GLU A 256 10.34 3.40 -20.80
C GLU A 256 11.86 3.40 -20.99
N GLU A 257 12.53 2.47 -20.30
CA GLU A 257 13.95 2.20 -20.41
C GLU A 257 14.24 0.69 -20.35
N SER A 258 15.40 0.31 -20.88
CA SER A 258 15.86 -1.08 -20.80
C SER A 258 16.16 -1.44 -19.35
N GLN A 259 15.60 -2.56 -18.89
CA GLN A 259 15.63 -2.92 -17.47
C GLN A 259 15.64 -4.42 -17.27
N VAL A 260 15.91 -4.83 -16.02
CA VAL A 260 15.79 -6.21 -15.57
C VAL A 260 14.70 -6.26 -14.52
N LEU A 261 13.60 -6.97 -14.77
CA LEU A 261 12.60 -7.24 -13.73
C LEU A 261 13.18 -8.19 -12.68
N ARG A 262 12.89 -7.84 -11.42
CA ARG A 262 13.44 -8.48 -10.23
C ARG A 262 12.37 -9.01 -9.30
N ALA A 263 11.21 -8.35 -9.23
CA ALA A 263 10.12 -8.76 -8.35
C ALA A 263 8.76 -8.34 -8.90
N VAL A 264 7.71 -8.92 -8.32
CA VAL A 264 6.32 -8.56 -8.54
C VAL A 264 5.68 -8.34 -7.18
N SER A 265 4.91 -7.26 -7.05
CA SER A 265 4.23 -6.93 -5.80
C SER A 265 2.74 -6.87 -5.96
N PHE A 266 2.01 -7.44 -5.00
CA PHE A 266 0.56 -7.52 -5.01
C PHE A 266 0.02 -7.79 -3.61
N TYR A 267 -1.28 -7.61 -3.45
CA TYR A 267 -1.97 -7.92 -2.21
C TYR A 267 -2.55 -9.34 -2.24
N VAL A 268 -2.65 -9.97 -1.08
CA VAL A 268 -3.44 -11.19 -0.87
C VAL A 268 -4.42 -11.01 0.28
N PRO A 269 -5.66 -11.53 0.15
CA PRO A 269 -6.71 -11.26 1.12
C PRO A 269 -6.77 -12.24 2.28
N ASP A 270 -5.99 -13.33 2.24
CA ASP A 270 -6.15 -14.45 3.15
C ASP A 270 -4.84 -15.15 3.48
N TYR A 271 -4.85 -15.85 4.61
CA TYR A 271 -3.78 -16.74 5.06
C TYR A 271 -3.57 -17.89 4.08
N GLY A 272 -2.32 -18.31 3.91
CA GLY A 272 -1.99 -19.45 3.05
C GLY A 272 -2.38 -19.24 1.58
N THR A 273 -2.45 -18.00 1.10
CA THR A 273 -2.81 -17.72 -0.29
C THR A 273 -1.74 -18.26 -1.22
N GLU A 274 -2.12 -19.18 -2.11
CA GLU A 274 -1.23 -19.69 -3.15
C GLU A 274 -1.18 -18.71 -4.32
N TYR A 275 0.00 -18.56 -4.92
CA TYR A 275 0.18 -17.77 -6.13
C TYR A 275 0.99 -18.48 -7.20
N GLU A 276 0.80 -18.06 -8.46
CA GLU A 276 1.64 -18.42 -9.59
C GLU A 276 1.87 -17.20 -10.50
N ILE A 277 3.13 -16.80 -10.67
CA ILE A 277 3.54 -15.64 -11.47
C ILE A 277 4.03 -16.07 -12.86
N THR A 278 3.55 -15.37 -13.88
CA THR A 278 4.02 -15.45 -15.28
C THR A 278 4.31 -14.05 -15.80
N ILE A 279 5.41 -13.91 -16.56
CA ILE A 279 5.73 -12.67 -17.29
C ILE A 279 5.68 -12.98 -18.78
N GLY A 280 4.82 -12.29 -19.52
CA GLY A 280 4.66 -12.43 -20.97
C GLY A 280 5.14 -11.20 -21.72
N VAL A 281 5.87 -11.36 -22.81
CA VAL A 281 6.10 -10.28 -23.80
C VAL A 281 4.98 -10.35 -24.83
N LEU A 282 4.33 -9.21 -25.09
CA LEU A 282 3.09 -9.16 -25.86
C LEU A 282 3.33 -8.70 -27.30
N SER A 283 2.71 -9.41 -28.25
CA SER A 283 2.59 -9.01 -29.66
C SER A 283 1.25 -8.33 -30.00
N GLY A 284 0.26 -8.43 -29.12
CA GLY A 284 -1.08 -7.88 -29.32
C GLY A 284 -1.66 -7.27 -28.05
N PRO A 285 -2.91 -6.81 -28.07
CA PRO A 285 -3.48 -5.95 -27.04
C PRO A 285 -3.72 -6.63 -25.69
N THR A 286 -3.91 -7.94 -25.64
CA THR A 286 -4.31 -8.65 -24.41
C THR A 286 -3.21 -9.56 -23.88
N PRO A 287 -3.30 -10.03 -22.62
CA PRO A 287 -2.41 -11.07 -22.13
C PRO A 287 -2.52 -12.40 -22.90
N ALA A 288 -3.54 -12.64 -23.73
CA ALA A 288 -3.58 -13.83 -24.60
C ALA A 288 -2.57 -13.73 -25.76
N ASP A 289 -2.23 -12.52 -26.18
CA ASP A 289 -1.45 -12.24 -27.39
C ASP A 289 0.06 -12.22 -27.13
N LYS A 290 0.60 -13.30 -26.53
CA LYS A 290 2.01 -13.40 -26.12
C LYS A 290 2.91 -13.81 -27.29
N GLU A 291 3.99 -13.05 -27.50
CA GLU A 291 5.11 -13.47 -28.36
C GLU A 291 6.03 -14.46 -27.62
N SER A 292 6.28 -14.22 -26.33
CA SER A 292 7.13 -15.09 -25.51
C SER A 292 6.77 -15.02 -24.02
N MET A 293 7.22 -16.00 -23.25
CA MET A 293 7.04 -16.08 -21.79
C MET A 293 8.41 -16.22 -21.11
N PRO A 294 9.15 -15.12 -20.90
CA PRO A 294 10.48 -15.16 -20.28
C PRO A 294 10.49 -15.76 -18.86
N LEU A 295 9.37 -15.66 -18.14
CA LEU A 295 9.11 -16.37 -16.87
C LEU A 295 7.73 -17.03 -16.94
N ARG A 296 7.65 -18.30 -16.55
CA ARG A 296 6.37 -19.04 -16.50
C ARG A 296 6.27 -19.85 -15.22
N GLY A 297 5.17 -19.66 -14.51
CA GLY A 297 4.73 -20.57 -13.45
C GLY A 297 5.57 -20.56 -12.18
N GLN A 298 6.17 -19.42 -11.80
CA GLN A 298 6.83 -19.32 -10.50
C GLN A 298 5.77 -19.32 -9.39
N ARG A 299 5.82 -20.31 -8.50
CA ARG A 299 4.79 -20.54 -7.48
C ARG A 299 5.30 -20.32 -6.07
N GLY A 300 4.37 -20.04 -5.16
CA GLY A 300 4.62 -20.02 -3.73
C GLY A 300 3.33 -19.88 -2.93
N VAL A 301 3.50 -19.76 -1.63
CA VAL A 301 2.42 -19.52 -0.67
C VAL A 301 2.77 -18.27 0.14
N LEU A 302 1.79 -17.39 0.33
CA LEU A 302 1.90 -16.23 1.19
C LEU A 302 1.11 -16.53 2.47
N GLU A 303 1.86 -16.69 3.56
CA GLU A 303 1.32 -17.17 4.84
C GLU A 303 0.41 -16.16 5.55
N LYS A 304 0.45 -14.87 5.17
CA LYS A 304 -0.36 -13.81 5.78
C LYS A 304 -1.04 -12.97 4.71
N PRO A 305 -2.21 -12.38 5.02
CA PRO A 305 -2.82 -11.34 4.21
C PRO A 305 -1.99 -10.05 4.22
N GLY A 306 -2.24 -9.21 3.22
CA GLY A 306 -1.62 -7.90 3.08
C GLY A 306 -0.84 -7.76 1.77
N TYR A 307 0.10 -6.83 1.74
CA TYR A 307 0.92 -6.53 0.57
C TYR A 307 2.25 -7.25 0.62
N HIS A 308 2.65 -7.84 -0.50
CA HIS A 308 3.85 -8.64 -0.61
C HIS A 308 4.63 -8.28 -1.86
N THR A 309 5.95 -8.45 -1.77
CA THR A 309 6.87 -8.38 -2.89
C THR A 309 7.55 -9.73 -3.05
N VAL A 310 7.32 -10.37 -4.19
CA VAL A 310 7.87 -11.69 -4.51
C VAL A 310 9.03 -11.52 -5.49
N ALA A 311 10.24 -11.85 -5.04
CA ALA A 311 11.42 -11.87 -5.90
C ALA A 311 11.28 -12.94 -6.99
N LEU A 312 11.61 -12.58 -8.23
CA LEU A 312 11.62 -13.49 -9.37
C LEU A 312 12.87 -14.38 -9.31
N GLY A 313 12.68 -15.70 -9.36
CA GLY A 313 13.77 -16.68 -9.37
C GLY A 313 14.62 -16.65 -10.65
N LYS A 314 14.16 -15.92 -11.67
CA LYS A 314 14.88 -15.68 -12.93
C LYS A 314 14.80 -14.21 -13.29
N GLN A 315 15.95 -13.62 -13.62
CA GLN A 315 16.03 -12.26 -14.16
C GLN A 315 15.37 -12.20 -15.54
N VAL A 316 14.46 -11.24 -15.72
CA VAL A 316 13.77 -11.00 -17.00
C VAL A 316 14.23 -9.67 -17.56
N TYR A 317 15.07 -9.72 -18.60
CA TYR A 317 15.50 -8.51 -19.31
C TYR A 317 14.42 -8.04 -20.28
N LEU A 318 14.07 -6.76 -20.20
CA LEU A 318 13.09 -6.10 -21.05
C LEU A 318 13.75 -4.87 -21.69
N PRO A 319 14.00 -4.88 -23.02
CA PRO A 319 14.44 -3.69 -23.74
C PRO A 319 13.40 -2.57 -23.67
N ARG A 320 13.84 -1.30 -23.71
CA ARG A 320 12.95 -0.14 -23.87
C ARG A 320 11.90 -0.36 -24.97
N GLY A 321 10.65 0.03 -24.68
CA GLY A 321 9.51 -0.07 -25.58
C GLY A 321 8.88 -1.46 -25.60
N THR A 322 9.40 -2.42 -24.82
CA THR A 322 8.80 -3.74 -24.69
C THR A 322 7.50 -3.63 -23.92
N ARG A 323 6.41 -4.10 -24.54
CA ARG A 323 5.11 -4.26 -23.90
C ARG A 323 5.02 -5.66 -23.29
N PHE A 324 4.69 -5.74 -22.01
CA PHE A 324 4.70 -6.99 -21.26
C PHE A 324 3.53 -7.09 -20.29
N SER A 325 3.05 -8.30 -20.04
CA SER A 325 2.10 -8.63 -19.00
C SER A 325 2.81 -9.18 -17.76
N VAL A 326 2.30 -8.80 -16.61
CA VAL A 326 2.55 -9.48 -15.33
C VAL A 326 1.26 -10.18 -14.98
N GLU A 327 1.30 -11.50 -14.88
CA GLU A 327 0.13 -12.33 -14.63
C GLU A 327 0.31 -13.06 -13.30
N VAL A 328 -0.69 -12.98 -12.43
CA VAL A 328 -0.70 -13.68 -11.15
C VAL A 328 -1.99 -14.48 -11.05
N LYS A 329 -1.86 -15.79 -11.00
CA LYS A 329 -2.92 -16.68 -10.53
C LYS A 329 -2.91 -16.63 -9.01
N VAL A 330 -4.08 -16.49 -8.40
CA VAL A 330 -4.25 -16.42 -6.95
C VAL A 330 -5.32 -17.43 -6.52
N THR A 331 -5.03 -18.17 -5.45
CA THR A 331 -5.99 -19.05 -4.77
C THR A 331 -6.01 -18.70 -3.28
N ALA A 332 -7.05 -18.01 -2.84
CA ALA A 332 -7.28 -17.67 -1.44
C ALA A 332 -8.15 -18.76 -0.79
N PRO A 333 -7.68 -19.47 0.26
CA PRO A 333 -8.37 -20.64 0.82
C PRO A 333 -9.81 -20.39 1.29
N GLU A 334 -10.04 -19.30 2.03
CA GLU A 334 -11.32 -18.98 2.68
C GLU A 334 -12.06 -17.80 2.01
N TYR A 335 -11.60 -17.35 0.82
CA TYR A 335 -12.20 -16.19 0.14
C TYR A 335 -12.40 -16.38 -1.36
N GLY A 336 -13.61 -16.08 -1.85
CA GLY A 336 -14.00 -16.26 -3.26
C GLY A 336 -13.62 -15.11 -4.20
N TYR A 337 -13.18 -13.96 -3.67
CA TYR A 337 -12.82 -12.77 -4.47
C TYR A 337 -11.34 -12.45 -4.28
N PRO A 338 -10.42 -13.26 -4.83
CA PRO A 338 -9.01 -13.17 -4.46
C PRO A 338 -8.24 -11.99 -5.08
N LEU A 339 -8.83 -11.27 -6.05
CA LEU A 339 -8.10 -10.30 -6.87
C LEU A 339 -8.27 -8.86 -6.33
N PRO A 340 -7.21 -8.24 -5.77
CA PRO A 340 -7.27 -6.90 -5.19
C PRO A 340 -7.27 -5.81 -6.27
N VAL A 341 -8.12 -4.80 -6.10
CA VAL A 341 -8.37 -3.74 -7.08
C VAL A 341 -8.33 -2.37 -6.40
N GLU A 342 -7.60 -1.44 -7.03
CA GLU A 342 -7.80 -0.01 -6.84
C GLU A 342 -9.04 0.39 -7.64
N ALA A 343 -9.97 1.13 -7.04
CA ALA A 343 -11.16 1.61 -7.74
C ALA A 343 -11.59 2.98 -7.20
N PRO A 344 -12.34 3.76 -8.01
CA PRO A 344 -12.93 5.01 -7.55
C PRO A 344 -14.04 4.72 -6.53
N VAL A 345 -13.87 5.23 -5.31
CA VAL A 345 -14.90 5.22 -4.26
C VAL A 345 -15.11 6.64 -3.78
N ALA A 346 -16.36 7.08 -3.83
CA ALA A 346 -16.73 8.44 -3.50
C ALA A 346 -16.40 8.80 -2.05
N GLY A 347 -15.75 9.94 -1.86
CA GLY A 347 -15.29 10.38 -0.54
C GLY A 347 -14.02 9.68 -0.02
N TYR A 348 -13.31 8.90 -0.84
CA TYR A 348 -12.12 8.15 -0.41
C TYR A 348 -11.02 8.12 -1.48
N SER A 349 -11.28 7.42 -2.59
CA SER A 349 -10.35 7.18 -3.70
C SER A 349 -10.92 7.67 -5.02
N ASP A 350 -11.75 8.73 -5.00
CA ASP A 350 -12.48 9.28 -6.15
C ASP A 350 -11.62 9.52 -7.40
N ARG A 351 -10.31 9.74 -7.18
CA ARG A 351 -9.33 10.07 -8.21
C ARG A 351 -8.58 8.85 -8.75
N ALA A 352 -8.94 7.64 -8.32
CA ALA A 352 -8.50 6.41 -8.99
C ALA A 352 -9.00 6.41 -10.43
N SER A 353 -8.15 5.97 -11.35
CA SER A 353 -8.45 6.00 -12.77
C SER A 353 -7.74 4.85 -13.48
N ALA A 354 -8.41 4.33 -14.51
CA ALA A 354 -7.89 3.25 -15.33
C ALA A 354 -8.26 3.48 -16.79
N GLU A 355 -7.35 3.11 -17.68
CA GLU A 355 -7.57 3.08 -19.12
C GLU A 355 -7.81 1.65 -19.60
N PRO A 356 -8.67 1.44 -20.62
CA PRO A 356 -8.79 0.16 -21.28
C PRO A 356 -7.42 -0.36 -21.75
N GLY A 357 -7.17 -1.65 -21.54
CA GLY A 357 -5.94 -2.33 -21.90
C GLY A 357 -4.84 -2.33 -20.84
N GLN A 358 -5.10 -1.76 -19.64
CA GLN A 358 -4.17 -1.78 -18.51
C GLN A 358 -4.30 -3.07 -17.68
N SER A 359 -5.50 -3.37 -17.20
CA SER A 359 -5.78 -4.45 -16.25
C SER A 359 -6.74 -5.49 -16.83
N PHE A 360 -6.44 -6.77 -16.65
CA PHE A 360 -7.25 -7.88 -17.14
C PHE A 360 -7.44 -8.97 -16.09
N CYS A 361 -8.59 -9.63 -16.09
CA CYS A 361 -8.82 -10.84 -15.29
C CYS A 361 -9.16 -12.03 -16.17
N SER A 362 -8.97 -13.23 -15.61
CA SER A 362 -9.29 -14.48 -16.29
C SER A 362 -9.67 -15.57 -15.29
N ALA A 363 -10.62 -16.42 -15.67
CA ALA A 363 -11.04 -17.59 -14.89
C ALA A 363 -10.28 -18.87 -15.27
N ASP A 364 -9.57 -18.89 -16.40
CA ASP A 364 -8.88 -20.06 -16.95
C ASP A 364 -7.39 -19.80 -17.25
N GLY A 365 -6.96 -18.53 -17.24
CA GLY A 365 -5.62 -18.10 -17.64
C GLY A 365 -5.42 -17.98 -19.15
N GLU A 366 -6.45 -18.22 -19.96
CA GLU A 366 -6.42 -18.23 -21.42
C GLU A 366 -7.29 -17.11 -22.02
N THR A 367 -8.52 -16.97 -21.51
CA THR A 367 -9.49 -15.97 -21.93
C THR A 367 -9.45 -14.79 -20.97
N TRP A 368 -9.08 -13.62 -21.48
CA TRP A 368 -8.87 -12.41 -20.67
C TRP A 368 -9.96 -11.37 -20.91
N ILE A 369 -10.47 -10.81 -19.81
CA ILE A 369 -11.49 -9.76 -19.79
C ILE A 369 -10.83 -8.49 -19.28
N ASP A 370 -11.03 -7.38 -19.99
CA ASP A 370 -10.59 -6.06 -19.54
C ASP A 370 -11.38 -5.64 -18.29
N LEU A 371 -10.67 -5.29 -17.21
CA LEU A 371 -11.28 -4.96 -15.93
C LEU A 371 -12.20 -3.74 -16.03
N THR A 372 -11.88 -2.77 -16.89
CA THR A 372 -12.66 -1.52 -17.01
C THR A 372 -14.11 -1.75 -17.46
N GLY A 373 -14.40 -2.89 -18.10
CA GLY A 373 -15.76 -3.28 -18.46
C GLY A 373 -16.64 -3.66 -17.25
N GLY A 374 -16.04 -4.12 -16.16
CA GLY A 374 -16.75 -4.51 -14.92
C GLY A 374 -16.51 -3.55 -13.74
N VAL A 375 -15.35 -2.91 -13.70
CA VAL A 375 -14.95 -1.93 -12.69
C VAL A 375 -14.38 -0.69 -13.39
N PRO A 376 -15.23 0.25 -13.85
CA PRO A 376 -14.77 1.48 -14.49
C PRO A 376 -13.81 2.25 -13.59
N GLY A 377 -12.68 2.69 -14.16
CA GLY A 377 -11.64 3.41 -13.43
C GLY A 377 -10.79 2.54 -12.50
N GLY A 378 -10.96 1.20 -12.52
CA GLY A 378 -10.23 0.29 -11.64
C GLY A 378 -9.05 -0.42 -12.30
N ASN A 379 -7.97 -0.58 -11.53
CA ASN A 379 -6.78 -1.34 -11.90
C ASN A 379 -6.48 -2.42 -10.84
N PHE A 380 -5.89 -3.54 -11.25
CA PHE A 380 -5.41 -4.51 -10.25
C PHE A 380 -4.24 -3.94 -9.48
N CYS A 381 -4.23 -4.19 -8.17
CA CYS A 381 -3.12 -3.85 -7.29
C CYS A 381 -1.93 -4.80 -7.51
N LEU A 382 -1.26 -4.61 -8.65
CA LEU A 382 -0.22 -5.48 -9.17
C LEU A 382 0.89 -4.64 -9.81
N LYS A 383 2.08 -4.71 -9.22
CA LYS A 383 3.25 -3.94 -9.62
C LYS A 383 4.36 -4.84 -10.15
N ALA A 384 5.13 -4.35 -11.11
CA ALA A 384 6.40 -4.97 -11.51
C ALA A 384 7.58 -4.10 -11.12
N LEU A 385 8.58 -4.73 -10.52
CA LEU A 385 9.73 -4.07 -9.95
C LEU A 385 10.98 -4.42 -10.75
N GLY A 386 11.63 -3.39 -11.27
CA GLY A 386 12.83 -3.48 -12.09
C GLY A 386 14.07 -2.91 -11.41
N GLN A 387 15.23 -3.41 -11.80
CA GLN A 387 16.51 -2.77 -11.51
C GLN A 387 16.72 -1.59 -12.45
N GLY A 388 17.04 -0.42 -11.89
CA GLY A 388 17.29 0.83 -12.62
C GLY A 388 17.59 1.97 -11.66
N ALA A 389 17.84 3.18 -12.18
CA ALA A 389 17.81 4.38 -11.35
C ALA A 389 16.36 4.63 -10.89
N GLU A 390 16.16 5.33 -9.77
CA GLU A 390 14.80 5.60 -9.28
C GLU A 390 13.97 6.33 -10.35
N SER A 391 12.93 5.67 -10.88
CA SER A 391 12.01 6.26 -11.84
C SER A 391 10.68 6.59 -11.15
N GLY A 392 10.45 7.86 -10.82
CA GLY A 392 9.14 8.38 -10.43
C GLY A 392 8.26 8.64 -11.66
N GLY A 393 7.97 7.61 -12.47
CA GLY A 393 7.26 7.77 -13.74
C GLY A 393 6.01 6.90 -13.83
N CYS A 394 4.83 7.52 -13.79
CA CYS A 394 3.62 6.91 -14.33
C CYS A 394 3.83 6.58 -15.82
N SER A 395 3.61 5.32 -16.21
CA SER A 395 3.38 4.97 -17.62
C SER A 395 2.00 5.50 -18.05
N THR A 396 1.86 6.83 -18.16
CA THR A 396 0.71 7.42 -18.84
C THR A 396 0.93 7.25 -20.33
N GLY A 397 0.14 6.38 -20.96
CA GLY A 397 0.16 6.13 -22.41
C GLY A 397 -0.38 7.30 -23.25
N ALA A 398 -0.09 8.55 -22.89
CA ALA A 398 -0.40 9.71 -23.69
C ALA A 398 0.87 10.16 -24.44
N PRO A 399 0.88 10.23 -25.79
CA PRO A 399 2.04 10.76 -26.50
C PRO A 399 2.22 12.23 -26.12
N SER A 400 3.32 12.56 -25.45
CA SER A 400 3.69 13.94 -25.17
C SER A 400 3.98 14.67 -26.50
N LEU A 401 3.01 15.40 -27.02
CA LEU A 401 3.21 16.41 -28.04
C LEU A 401 3.95 17.59 -27.42
N SER A 402 5.29 17.51 -27.34
CA SER A 402 6.14 18.63 -26.98
C SER A 402 7.52 18.49 -27.59
N ALA A 403 7.59 18.72 -28.91
CA ALA A 403 8.75 19.31 -29.59
C ALA A 403 8.44 19.50 -31.09
N VAL A 404 7.53 20.42 -31.41
CA VAL A 404 7.55 21.06 -32.74
C VAL A 404 8.06 22.46 -32.54
N LEU A 405 9.37 22.63 -32.70
CA LEU A 405 9.99 23.95 -32.81
C LEU A 405 9.37 24.68 -34.00
N LEU A 406 8.68 25.77 -33.71
CA LEU A 406 8.34 26.83 -34.65
C LEU A 406 9.63 27.46 -35.19
N LEU A 407 9.99 27.11 -36.41
CA LEU A 407 10.83 27.94 -37.27
C LEU A 407 9.97 28.43 -38.43
N ALA A 408 9.40 29.63 -38.26
CA ALA A 408 8.85 30.40 -39.37
C ALA A 408 9.97 31.22 -40.02
N PRO A 409 10.18 31.11 -41.34
CA PRO A 409 10.75 32.20 -42.11
C PRO A 409 9.63 33.02 -42.74
N PHE A 410 9.73 34.34 -42.57
CA PHE A 410 9.03 35.35 -43.34
C PHE A 410 9.17 35.10 -44.86
N GLY A 411 8.06 35.27 -45.59
CA GLY A 411 8.06 35.16 -47.06
C GLY A 411 6.72 35.54 -47.69
N LEU A 412 6.48 36.85 -47.72
CA LEU A 412 5.57 37.62 -48.58
C LEU A 412 5.04 36.92 -49.87
N VAL A 413 3.74 37.10 -50.18
CA VAL A 413 3.17 37.61 -51.47
C VAL A 413 1.73 37.09 -51.74
N LEU A 414 0.78 38.03 -51.57
CA LEU A 414 -0.35 38.42 -52.44
C LEU A 414 -1.27 37.39 -53.16
N ILE A 415 -2.59 37.52 -52.86
CA ILE A 415 -3.73 37.86 -53.78
C ILE A 415 -3.88 36.98 -55.06
N ARG A 416 -4.99 36.26 -55.37
CA ARG A 416 -6.37 36.73 -55.63
C ARG A 416 -7.32 35.55 -55.95
N ARG A 417 -8.58 35.71 -55.51
CA ARG A 417 -9.90 35.40 -56.13
C ARG A 417 -10.06 34.30 -57.22
N GLY A 418 -11.14 33.54 -57.02
CA GLY A 418 -12.08 33.08 -58.05
C GLY A 418 -12.76 31.78 -57.62
N ARG A 419 -14.01 31.79 -57.14
CA ARG A 419 -15.24 31.43 -57.91
C ARG A 419 -15.02 30.16 -58.75
N SER A 420 -15.72 29.07 -58.53
CA SER A 420 -17.19 28.94 -58.42
C SER A 420 -17.61 27.87 -57.43
#